data_AF-A0A068VH16-F1
#
_entry.id   AF-A0A068VH16-F1
#
_cell.length_a   1.000
_cell.length_b   1.000
_cell.length_c   1.000
_cell.angle_alpha   90.00
_cell.angle_beta   90.00
_cell.angle_gamma   90.00
#
_symmetry.space_group_name_H-M   'P 1'
#
loop_
_entity.id
_entity.type
_entity.pdbx_description
1 polymer ?
#
loop_
_entity_poly.entity_id
_entity_poly.type
_entity_poly.pdbx_seq_one_letter_code
_entity_poly.pdbx_strand_id
1 'polypeptide(L)'
;MKLPVDTDLAKFETLLFQWGNSLCQGANLPLPVPLKVDKIAGGARLGFITIGDGKTEVLVYIDCLVFPATDSSGPIFRAIRNGPLKAQSAPGEPRIMRSLLAALQKSVEIARV
;
A
#
# COMPACT_ATOMS: atom_id res chain seq x y z
N MET A 1 -2.11 10.97 -4.54
CA MET A 1 -1.13 12.01 -4.17
C MET A 1 -0.23 12.27 -5.36
N LYS A 2 -0.04 13.54 -5.76
CA LYS A 2 0.97 13.88 -6.78
C LYS A 2 2.36 13.72 -6.16
N LEU A 3 3.27 13.08 -6.88
CA LEU A 3 4.66 12.95 -6.49
C LEU A 3 5.50 14.05 -7.18
N PRO A 4 6.64 14.47 -6.60
CA PRO A 4 7.59 15.33 -7.28
C PRO A 4 8.02 14.76 -8.65
N VAL A 5 8.28 15.62 -9.63
CA VAL A 5 8.65 15.17 -10.99
C VAL A 5 10.00 14.46 -11.01
N ASP A 6 10.89 14.82 -10.09
CA ASP A 6 12.21 14.24 -9.80
C ASP A 6 12.15 12.94 -8.98
N THR A 7 10.98 12.31 -8.83
CA THR A 7 10.86 11.05 -8.08
C THR A 7 11.40 9.88 -8.89
N ASP A 8 12.39 9.16 -8.35
CA ASP A 8 12.79 7.83 -8.83
C ASP A 8 11.67 6.82 -8.51
N LEU A 9 10.90 6.47 -9.54
CA LEU A 9 9.73 5.59 -9.40
C LEU A 9 10.10 4.16 -9.01
N ALA A 10 11.25 3.65 -9.46
CA ALA A 10 11.68 2.29 -9.14
C ALA A 10 12.12 2.19 -7.67
N LYS A 11 12.83 3.21 -7.19
CA LYS A 11 13.18 3.34 -5.77
C LYS A 11 11.92 3.54 -4.93
N PHE A 12 10.98 4.38 -5.37
CA PHE A 12 9.72 4.59 -4.67
C PHE A 12 8.88 3.31 -4.56
N GLU A 13 8.76 2.54 -5.65
CA GLU A 13 8.10 1.22 -5.64
C GLU A 13 8.74 0.27 -4.62
N THR A 14 10.07 0.24 -4.57
CA THR A 14 10.81 -0.59 -3.62
C THR A 14 10.52 -0.17 -2.17
N LEU A 15 10.51 1.13 -1.88
CA LEU A 15 10.18 1.66 -0.56
C LEU A 15 8.74 1.33 -0.14
N LEU A 16 7.77 1.39 -1.06
CA LEU A 16 6.39 0.98 -0.80
C LEU A 16 6.31 -0.49 -0.39
N PHE A 17 7.00 -1.38 -1.11
CA PHE A 17 7.00 -2.80 -0.79
C PHE A 17 7.70 -3.08 0.54
N GLN A 18 8.83 -2.43 0.82
CA GLN A 18 9.53 -2.53 2.10
C GLN A 18 8.67 -2.05 3.27
N TRP A 19 7.98 -0.92 3.12
CA TRP A 19 7.02 -0.44 4.11
C TRP A 19 5.91 -1.47 4.35
N GLY A 20 5.32 -2.02 3.29
CA GLY A 20 4.27 -3.04 3.43
C GLY A 20 4.75 -4.23 4.28
N ASN A 21 5.92 -4.77 3.98
CA ASN A 21 6.51 -5.88 4.75
C ASN A 21 6.78 -5.51 6.21
N SER A 22 7.16 -4.26 6.49
CA SER A 22 7.37 -3.80 7.88
C SER A 22 6.09 -3.85 8.73
N LEU A 23 4.89 -3.76 8.13
CA LEU A 23 3.61 -3.90 8.84
C LEU A 23 3.40 -5.31 9.38
N CYS A 24 3.92 -6.32 8.69
CA CYS A 24 3.83 -7.73 9.10
C CYS A 24 4.92 -8.10 10.12
N GLN A 25 6.01 -7.33 10.19
CA GLN A 25 7.19 -7.63 11.01
C GLN A 25 7.25 -6.80 12.30
N GLY A 26 6.56 -5.65 12.35
CA GLY A 26 6.61 -4.72 13.48
C GLY A 26 5.38 -4.81 14.37
N ALA A 27 5.55 -5.23 15.61
CA ALA A 27 4.53 -5.19 16.68
C ALA A 27 3.99 -3.77 17.01
N ASN A 28 4.44 -2.72 16.31
CA ASN A 28 3.99 -1.33 16.50
C ASN A 28 2.59 -1.05 15.96
N LEU A 29 2.04 -1.91 15.09
CA LEU A 29 0.69 -1.78 14.60
C LEU A 29 -0.07 -3.09 14.80
N PRO A 30 -0.65 -3.34 15.99
CA PRO A 30 -1.47 -4.53 16.20
C PRO A 30 -2.65 -4.48 15.22
N LEU A 31 -2.61 -5.38 14.24
CA LEU A 31 -3.65 -5.53 13.24
C LEU A 31 -4.71 -6.50 13.76
N PRO A 32 -6.00 -6.17 13.61
CA PRO A 32 -7.10 -7.04 14.06
C PRO A 32 -7.24 -8.30 13.19
N VAL A 33 -6.67 -8.28 11.98
CA VAL A 33 -6.63 -9.41 11.06
C VAL A 33 -5.23 -9.52 10.46
N PRO A 34 -4.77 -10.73 10.09
CA PRO A 34 -3.49 -10.89 9.42
C PRO A 34 -3.48 -10.13 8.09
N LEU A 35 -2.30 -9.63 7.71
CA LEU A 35 -2.10 -8.93 6.45
C LEU A 35 -1.18 -9.75 5.55
N LYS A 36 -1.59 -9.96 4.30
CA LYS A 36 -0.73 -10.46 3.23
C LYS A 36 -0.18 -9.28 2.45
N VAL A 37 1.12 -9.25 2.22
CA VAL A 37 1.76 -8.22 1.39
C VAL A 37 2.36 -8.88 0.16
N ASP A 38 1.87 -8.50 -1.01
CA ASP A 38 2.35 -9.01 -2.30
C ASP A 38 3.00 -7.86 -3.09
N LYS A 39 4.13 -8.13 -3.76
CA LYS A 39 4.69 -7.20 -4.74
C LYS A 39 3.87 -7.28 -6.01
N ILE A 40 3.47 -6.13 -6.54
CA ILE A 40 2.74 -6.02 -7.81
C ILE A 40 3.42 -4.99 -8.71
N ALA A 41 3.11 -5.00 -10.00
CA ALA A 41 3.64 -3.99 -10.91
C ALA A 41 3.26 -2.59 -10.43
N GLY A 42 4.26 -1.71 -10.27
CA GLY A 42 4.04 -0.35 -9.79
C GLY A 42 3.77 -0.23 -8.29
N GLY A 43 3.96 -1.26 -7.47
CA GLY A 43 3.82 -1.09 -6.03
C GLY A 43 3.62 -2.37 -5.20
N ALA A 44 2.72 -2.27 -4.22
CA ALA A 44 2.44 -3.33 -3.27
C ALA A 44 0.93 -3.48 -3.04
N ARG A 45 0.49 -4.73 -2.85
CA ARG A 45 -0.87 -5.09 -2.46
C ARG A 45 -0.91 -5.46 -1.00
N LEU A 46 -1.85 -4.87 -0.26
CA LEU A 46 -2.15 -5.18 1.13
C LEU A 46 -3.46 -5.96 1.18
N GLY A 47 -3.38 -7.28 1.33
CA GLY A 47 -4.53 -8.18 1.44
C GLY A 47 -4.92 -8.40 2.89
N PHE A 48 -6.16 -8.08 3.25
CA PHE A 48 -6.69 -8.34 4.58
C PHE A 48 -7.21 -9.78 4.63
N ILE A 49 -6.56 -10.60 5.43
CA ILE A 49 -6.87 -12.02 5.52
C ILE A 49 -8.02 -12.25 6.50
N THR A 50 -9.05 -12.93 6.06
CA THR A 50 -10.10 -13.48 6.92
C THR A 50 -10.04 -15.00 6.91
N ILE A 51 -10.48 -15.63 8.01
CA ILE A 51 -10.64 -17.09 8.07
C ILE A 51 -12.14 -17.36 8.08
N GLY A 52 -12.66 -17.93 7.00
CA GLY A 52 -14.05 -18.36 6.86
C GLY A 52 -14.09 -19.84 6.48
N ASP A 53 -14.96 -20.63 7.11
CA ASP A 53 -15.11 -22.08 6.85
C ASP A 53 -13.79 -22.87 6.80
N GLY A 54 -12.83 -22.50 7.67
CA GLY A 54 -11.50 -23.12 7.72
C GLY A 54 -10.57 -22.78 6.56
N LYS A 55 -10.92 -21.79 5.72
CA LYS A 55 -10.11 -21.32 4.59
C LYS A 55 -9.69 -19.86 4.77
N THR A 56 -8.48 -19.58 4.32
CA THR A 56 -7.92 -18.23 4.24
C THR A 56 -8.51 -17.52 3.01
N GLU A 57 -9.19 -16.40 3.23
CA GLU A 57 -9.79 -15.59 2.19
C GLU A 57 -9.24 -14.15 2.22
N VAL A 58 -9.20 -13.50 1.05
CA VAL A 58 -8.87 -12.08 0.92
C VAL A 58 -10.06 -11.38 0.27
N LEU A 59 -10.99 -10.93 1.11
CA LEU A 59 -12.25 -10.32 0.65
C LEU A 59 -12.09 -8.82 0.35
N VAL A 60 -11.06 -8.18 0.92
CA VAL A 60 -10.68 -6.79 0.67
C VAL A 60 -9.16 -6.71 0.57
N TYR A 61 -8.68 -5.95 -0.40
CA TYR A 61 -7.27 -5.59 -0.49
C TYR A 61 -7.10 -4.16 -1.01
N ILE A 62 -5.94 -3.57 -0.71
CA ILE A 62 -5.58 -2.22 -1.15
C ILE A 62 -4.34 -2.32 -2.02
N ASP A 63 -4.43 -1.82 -3.24
CA ASP A 63 -3.30 -1.66 -4.14
C ASP A 63 -2.69 -0.27 -3.93
N CYS A 64 -1.49 -0.23 -3.37
CA CYS A 64 -0.67 0.97 -3.23
C CYS A 64 0.23 1.09 -4.46
N LEU A 65 -0.19 1.91 -5.42
CA LEU A 65 0.39 1.99 -6.76
C LEU A 65 1.02 3.35 -7.03
N VAL A 66 2.16 3.35 -7.71
CA VAL A 66 2.73 4.52 -8.36
C VAL A 66 2.54 4.42 -9.87
N PHE A 67 2.08 5.51 -10.46
CA PHE A 67 1.91 5.68 -11.89
C PHE A 67 2.94 6.67 -12.41
N PRO A 68 3.58 6.40 -13.56
CA PRO A 68 4.52 7.32 -14.17
C PRO A 68 3.82 8.62 -14.58
N ALA A 69 4.63 9.63 -14.85
CA ALA A 69 4.14 10.85 -15.48
C ALA A 69 3.49 10.54 -16.84
N THR A 70 2.47 11.31 -17.17
CA THR A 70 1.88 11.38 -18.51
C THR A 70 2.13 12.78 -19.07
N ASP A 71 1.85 12.98 -20.36
CA ASP A 71 1.95 14.30 -21.00
C ASP A 71 1.11 15.38 -20.30
N SER A 72 0.09 14.97 -19.55
CA SER A 72 -0.85 15.85 -18.85
C SER A 72 -0.64 15.92 -17.33
N SER A 73 0.25 15.10 -16.76
CA SER A 73 0.42 15.02 -15.30
C SER A 73 1.78 14.48 -14.88
N GLY A 74 2.36 15.02 -13.79
CA GLY A 74 3.49 14.37 -13.10
C GLY A 74 3.13 12.99 -12.53
N PRO A 75 4.10 12.27 -11.94
CA PRO A 75 3.88 10.95 -11.37
C PRO A 75 2.88 10.99 -10.21
N ILE A 76 2.10 9.93 -10.04
CA ILE A 76 0.98 9.90 -9.07
C ILE A 76 0.99 8.60 -8.27
N PHE A 77 0.91 8.74 -6.95
CA PHE A 77 0.59 7.64 -6.06
C PHE A 77 -0.94 7.50 -5.87
N ARG A 78 -1.46 6.28 -5.87
CA ARG A 78 -2.86 5.95 -5.53
C ARG A 78 -2.91 4.73 -4.61
N ALA A 79 -3.78 4.79 -3.61
CA ALA A 79 -4.22 3.62 -2.84
C ALA A 79 -5.64 3.27 -3.30
N ILE A 80 -5.83 2.08 -3.86
CA ILE A 80 -7.10 1.68 -4.48
C ILE A 80 -7.63 0.45 -3.75
N ARG A 81 -8.82 0.57 -3.15
CA ARG A 81 -9.48 -0.56 -2.50
C ARG A 81 -10.21 -1.42 -3.53
N ASN A 82 -9.94 -2.71 -3.48
CA ASN A 82 -10.39 -3.72 -4.42
C ASN A 82 -10.86 -4.99 -3.67
N GLY A 83 -11.39 -5.95 -4.42
CA GLY A 83 -11.90 -7.22 -3.90
C GLY A 83 -13.44 -7.27 -3.78
N PRO A 84 -13.99 -8.44 -3.45
CA PRO A 84 -15.44 -8.66 -3.35
C PRO A 84 -16.16 -7.70 -2.39
N LEU A 85 -15.50 -7.32 -1.29
CA LEU A 85 -16.06 -6.43 -0.27
C LEU A 85 -15.48 -5.01 -0.30
N LYS A 86 -14.97 -4.54 -1.45
CA LYS A 86 -14.36 -3.19 -1.60
C LYS A 86 -15.26 -2.01 -1.18
N ALA A 87 -16.57 -2.21 -1.12
CA ALA A 87 -17.49 -1.19 -0.61
C ALA A 87 -17.34 -0.95 0.90
N GLN A 88 -16.71 -1.88 1.62
CA GLN A 88 -16.53 -1.86 3.07
C GLN A 88 -15.04 -1.67 3.41
N SER A 89 -14.77 -0.90 4.47
CA SER A 89 -13.41 -0.77 4.99
C SER A 89 -13.02 -2.03 5.76
N ALA A 90 -11.82 -2.55 5.53
CA ALA A 90 -11.34 -3.72 6.23
C ALA A 90 -10.97 -3.41 7.71
N PRO A 91 -11.06 -4.40 8.62
CA PRO A 91 -10.57 -4.22 9.99
C PRO A 91 -9.11 -3.77 10.01
N GLY A 92 -8.82 -2.66 10.70
CA GLY A 92 -7.47 -2.12 10.80
C GLY A 92 -7.05 -1.22 9.63
N GLU A 93 -7.84 -1.14 8.55
CA GLU A 93 -7.55 -0.28 7.40
C GLU A 93 -7.27 1.19 7.78
N PRO A 94 -8.06 1.86 8.66
CA PRO A 94 -7.77 3.24 9.04
C PRO A 94 -6.39 3.43 9.69
N ARG A 95 -5.91 2.42 10.41
CA ARG A 95 -4.58 2.43 11.05
C ARG A 95 -3.47 2.27 10.01
N ILE A 96 -3.65 1.34 9.08
CA ILE A 96 -2.72 1.13 7.96
C ILE A 96 -2.64 2.38 7.09
N MET A 97 -3.77 3.02 6.77
CA MET A 97 -3.79 4.24 5.96
C MET A 97 -3.06 5.40 6.64
N ARG A 98 -3.14 5.51 7.97
CA ARG A 98 -2.35 6.50 8.72
C ARG A 98 -0.84 6.22 8.67
N SER A 99 -0.45 4.96 8.84
CA SER A 99 0.95 4.53 8.68
C SER A 99 1.46 4.79 7.26
N LEU A 100 0.64 4.48 6.25
CA LEU A 100 0.94 4.71 4.84
C LEU A 100 1.23 6.18 4.56
N LEU A 101 0.41 7.10 5.07
CA LEU A 101 0.64 8.54 4.86
C LEU A 101 2.00 8.99 5.38
N ALA A 102 2.40 8.55 6.58
CA ALA A 102 3.73 8.86 7.13
C ALA A 102 4.86 8.21 6.30
N ALA A 103 4.67 6.96 5.88
CA ALA A 103 5.64 6.25 5.04
C ALA A 103 5.79 6.89 3.65
N LEU A 104 4.71 7.39 3.05
CA LEU A 104 4.72 8.07 1.77
C LEU A 104 5.52 9.37 1.85
N GLN A 105 5.30 10.18 2.89
CA GLN A 105 6.08 11.41 3.10
C GLN A 105 7.58 11.08 3.15
N LYS A 106 7.96 10.07 3.93
CA LYS A 106 9.35 9.67 4.04
C LYS A 106 9.92 9.09 2.74
N SER A 107 9.12 8.31 2.04
CA SER A 107 9.52 7.68 0.77
C SER A 107 9.73 8.71 -0.33
N VAL A 108 8.91 9.78 -0.36
CA VAL A 108 9.10 10.90 -1.29
C VAL A 108 10.44 11.57 -1.03
N GLU A 109 10.81 11.86 0.21
CA GLU A 109 12.11 12.47 0.55
C GLU A 109 13.29 11.60 0.10
N ILE A 110 13.20 10.28 0.33
CA ILE A 110 14.28 9.34 0.01
C ILE A 110 14.39 9.11 -1.51
N ALA A 111 13.29 9.19 -2.24
CA ALA A 111 13.22 8.89 -3.66
C ALA A 111 13.43 10.11 -4.58
N ARG A 112 13.76 11.29 -4.05
CA ARG A 112 14.17 12.43 -4.89
C ARG A 112 15.56 12.20 -5.48
N VAL A 113 15.75 12.64 -6.72
CA VAL A 113 17.02 12.61 -7.46
C VAL A 113 17.64 14.00 -7.51
#